data_AF-A0A1S8CCR5-F1
#
_entry.id   AF-A0A1S8CCR5-F1
#
_cell.length_a   1.000
_cell.length_b   1.000
_cell.length_c   1.000
_cell.angle_alpha   90.00
_cell.angle_beta   90.00
_cell.angle_gamma   90.00
#
_symmetry.space_group_name_H-M   'P 1'
#
loop_
_entity.id
_entity.type
_entity.pdbx_description
1 polymer ?
#
loop_
_entity_poly.entity_id
_entity_poly.type
_entity_poly.pdbx_seq_one_letter_code
_entity_poly.pdbx_strand_id
1 'polypeptide(L)'
;MLAGDWNGDGYDTPGVWRAGVFYLTNSNLRPTTDVVLPYGDARDLPAVGDWDGNGTDTVGVFRNGTFLLRNALTPGLAEATVPFGDVGDRPLVAAWKARGPSTVGVSRKY
;
A
#
# COMPACT_ATOMS: atom_id res chain seq x y z
N MET A 1 -1.13 11.01 -2.45
CA MET A 1 -0.07 10.36 -3.27
C MET A 1 0.59 9.33 -2.38
N LEU A 2 1.05 8.25 -2.97
CA LEU A 2 1.77 7.15 -2.33
C LEU A 2 3.17 7.08 -2.97
N ALA A 3 4.11 6.40 -2.32
CA ALA A 3 5.41 6.09 -2.89
C ALA A 3 5.80 4.69 -2.41
N GLY A 4 6.51 3.96 -3.27
CA GLY A 4 7.05 2.64 -2.95
C GLY A 4 7.92 2.10 -4.07
N ASP A 5 8.72 1.09 -3.76
CA ASP A 5 9.57 0.37 -4.69
C ASP A 5 8.80 -0.79 -5.34
N TRP A 6 8.05 -0.49 -6.39
CA TRP A 6 7.17 -1.48 -7.04
C TRP A 6 7.91 -2.54 -7.84
N ASN A 7 9.16 -2.28 -8.25
CA ASN A 7 9.95 -3.12 -9.15
C ASN A 7 11.18 -3.75 -8.48
N GLY A 8 11.46 -3.41 -7.22
CA GLY A 8 12.56 -3.95 -6.42
C GLY A 8 13.93 -3.40 -6.83
N ASP A 9 13.98 -2.22 -7.44
CA ASP A 9 15.26 -1.62 -7.88
C ASP A 9 15.95 -0.80 -6.78
N GLY A 10 15.33 -0.70 -5.61
CA GLY A 10 15.80 0.03 -4.43
C GLY A 10 15.40 1.50 -4.42
N TYR A 11 14.58 1.96 -5.37
CA TYR A 11 14.12 3.35 -5.45
C TYR A 11 12.59 3.45 -5.38
N ASP A 12 12.11 4.22 -4.40
CA ASP A 12 10.70 4.57 -4.34
C ASP A 12 10.28 5.40 -5.55
N THR A 13 9.13 5.06 -6.11
CA THR A 13 8.53 5.75 -7.24
C THR A 13 7.05 6.07 -6.97
N PRO A 14 6.48 7.10 -7.62
CA PRO A 14 5.18 7.62 -7.21
C PRO A 14 4.02 6.68 -7.51
N GLY A 15 2.98 6.77 -6.68
CA GLY A 15 1.71 6.10 -6.87
C GLY A 15 0.53 7.03 -6.60
N VAL A 16 -0.57 6.82 -7.31
CA VAL A 16 -1.83 7.54 -7.12
C VAL A 16 -2.93 6.52 -6.86
N TRP A 17 -3.66 6.73 -5.77
CA TRP A 17 -4.88 5.96 -5.50
C TRP A 17 -6.09 6.85 -5.72
N ARG A 18 -7.08 6.35 -6.47
CA ARG A 18 -8.34 7.03 -6.76
C ARG A 18 -9.48 6.01 -6.79
N ALA A 19 -10.46 6.19 -5.90
CA ALA A 19 -11.72 5.46 -5.90
C ALA A 19 -11.57 3.92 -5.98
N GLY A 20 -10.65 3.34 -5.20
CA GLY A 20 -10.41 1.89 -5.19
C GLY A 20 -9.42 1.39 -6.26
N VAL A 21 -8.79 2.28 -7.02
CA VAL A 21 -7.82 1.93 -8.05
C VAL A 21 -6.46 2.57 -7.78
N PHE A 22 -5.40 1.77 -7.81
CA PHE A 22 -4.02 2.19 -7.76
C PHE A 22 -3.46 2.39 -9.17
N TYR A 23 -2.74 3.49 -9.36
CA TYR A 23 -2.03 3.87 -10.56
C TYR A 23 -0.57 4.09 -10.16
N LEU A 24 0.32 3.19 -10.54
CA LEU A 24 1.72 3.19 -10.12
C LEU A 24 2.63 3.48 -11.33
N THR A 25 3.76 4.11 -11.08
CA THR A 25 4.78 4.45 -12.08
C THR A 25 6.13 4.07 -11.52
N ASN A 26 7.02 3.52 -12.35
CA ASN A 26 8.43 3.23 -12.03
C ASN A 26 9.36 4.37 -12.46
N SER A 27 8.80 5.55 -12.80
CA SER A 27 9.56 6.73 -13.22
C SER A 27 9.30 7.93 -12.33
N ASN A 28 10.37 8.47 -11.75
CA ASN A 28 10.37 9.73 -10.99
C ASN A 28 10.47 10.97 -11.91
N LEU A 29 10.98 10.83 -13.12
CA LEU A 29 11.26 11.95 -14.05
C LEU A 29 10.21 12.11 -15.15
N ARG A 30 9.55 11.02 -15.54
CA ARG A 30 8.54 10.97 -16.60
C ARG A 30 7.44 9.98 -16.21
N PRO A 31 6.57 10.34 -15.25
CA PRO A 31 5.59 9.40 -14.72
C PRO A 31 4.57 9.02 -15.81
N THR A 32 4.67 7.78 -16.28
CA THR A 32 3.64 7.09 -17.08
C THR A 32 3.02 6.01 -16.21
N THR A 33 1.74 5.73 -16.37
CA THR A 33 1.11 4.65 -15.60
C THR A 33 1.59 3.30 -16.11
N ASP A 34 2.45 2.65 -15.33
CA ASP A 34 2.98 1.32 -15.64
C ASP A 34 2.06 0.22 -15.10
N VAL A 35 1.41 0.47 -13.95
CA VAL A 35 0.49 -0.46 -13.31
C VAL A 35 -0.84 0.23 -13.01
N VAL A 36 -1.94 -0.39 -13.43
CA VAL A 36 -3.31 -0.04 -13.00
C VAL A 36 -3.90 -1.23 -12.28
N LEU A 37 -4.20 -1.05 -10.99
CA LEU A 37 -4.64 -2.14 -10.13
C LEU A 37 -5.91 -1.74 -9.36
N PRO A 38 -7.08 -2.28 -9.74
CA PRO A 38 -8.28 -2.17 -8.92
C PRO A 38 -8.13 -3.06 -7.68
N TYR A 39 -8.06 -2.43 -6.51
CA TYR A 39 -7.93 -3.10 -5.23
C TYR A 39 -8.56 -2.25 -4.11
N GLY A 40 -9.69 -2.72 -3.60
CA GLY A 40 -10.52 -2.04 -2.59
C GLY A 40 -11.71 -1.27 -3.15
N ASP A 41 -12.42 -0.59 -2.26
CA ASP A 41 -13.60 0.22 -2.54
C ASP A 41 -13.29 1.72 -2.40
N ALA A 42 -14.16 2.57 -2.95
CA ALA A 42 -13.98 4.02 -2.94
C ALA A 42 -13.91 4.67 -1.54
N ARG A 43 -14.32 3.94 -0.48
CA ARG A 43 -14.29 4.39 0.92
C ARG A 43 -13.10 3.86 1.71
N ASP A 44 -12.31 2.98 1.12
CA ASP A 44 -11.14 2.45 1.79
C ASP A 44 -10.02 3.49 1.82
N LEU A 45 -9.07 3.29 2.73
CA LEU A 45 -7.86 4.08 2.78
C LEU A 45 -6.69 3.27 2.22
N PRO A 46 -5.90 3.79 1.27
CA PRO A 46 -4.82 3.03 0.67
C PRO A 46 -3.66 2.82 1.65
N ALA A 47 -2.99 1.67 1.52
CA ALA A 47 -1.79 1.29 2.23
C ALA A 47 -0.77 0.72 1.22
N VAL A 48 0.53 0.92 1.46
CA VAL A 48 1.62 0.48 0.58
C VAL A 48 2.79 0.02 1.44
N GLY A 49 3.39 -1.11 1.10
CA GLY A 49 4.64 -1.57 1.69
C GLY A 49 5.01 -3.00 1.27
N ASP A 50 6.25 -3.37 1.55
CA ASP A 50 6.75 -4.75 1.44
C ASP A 50 6.20 -5.60 2.60
N TRP A 51 5.08 -6.31 2.39
CA TRP A 51 4.44 -7.07 3.48
C TRP A 51 5.08 -8.42 3.76
N ASP A 52 5.76 -9.02 2.78
CA ASP A 52 6.35 -10.36 2.88
C ASP A 52 7.89 -10.35 3.03
N GLY A 53 8.50 -9.17 2.96
CA GLY A 53 9.93 -8.98 3.14
C GLY A 53 10.75 -9.36 1.90
N ASN A 54 10.13 -9.40 0.72
CA ASN A 54 10.78 -9.81 -0.52
C ASN A 54 11.60 -8.68 -1.19
N GLY A 55 11.53 -7.46 -0.65
CA GLY A 55 12.21 -6.28 -1.16
C GLY A 55 11.43 -5.49 -2.22
N THR A 56 10.15 -5.79 -2.43
CA THR A 56 9.24 -5.01 -3.29
C THR A 56 8.03 -4.51 -2.50
N ASP A 57 7.67 -3.26 -2.70
CA ASP A 57 6.45 -2.69 -2.12
C ASP A 57 5.23 -3.11 -2.93
N THR A 58 4.16 -3.46 -2.20
CA THR A 58 2.89 -3.88 -2.77
C THR A 58 1.73 -3.16 -2.12
N VAL A 59 0.51 -3.37 -2.62
CA VAL A 59 -0.66 -2.57 -2.20
C VAL A 59 -1.45 -3.25 -1.09
N GLY A 60 -2.14 -2.41 -0.33
CA GLY A 60 -3.10 -2.82 0.69
C GLY A 60 -4.20 -1.78 0.82
N VAL A 61 -5.27 -2.13 1.51
CA VAL A 61 -6.31 -1.18 1.90
C VAL A 61 -6.66 -1.33 3.37
N PHE A 62 -6.96 -0.22 4.03
CA PHE A 62 -7.49 -0.18 5.38
C PHE A 62 -8.98 0.12 5.32
N ARG A 63 -9.76 -0.80 5.91
CA ARG A 63 -11.22 -0.75 5.94
C ARG A 63 -11.68 -1.00 7.37
N ASN A 64 -12.28 0.02 7.98
CA ASN A 64 -12.95 -0.09 9.28
C ASN A 64 -12.13 -0.80 10.37
N GLY A 65 -10.86 -0.43 10.55
CA GLY A 65 -10.01 -1.06 11.57
C GLY A 65 -9.20 -2.26 11.08
N THR A 66 -9.39 -2.71 9.84
CA THR A 66 -8.73 -3.89 9.28
C THR A 66 -7.89 -3.54 8.07
N PHE A 67 -6.64 -3.99 8.05
CA PHE A 67 -5.79 -3.99 6.87
C PHE A 67 -6.03 -5.24 6.03
N LEU A 68 -6.26 -5.04 4.74
CA LEU A 68 -6.37 -6.06 3.70
C LEU A 68 -5.16 -5.88 2.79
N LEU A 69 -4.19 -6.78 2.89
CA LEU A 69 -2.88 -6.66 2.25
C LEU A 69 -2.75 -7.67 1.11
N ARG A 70 -2.01 -7.30 0.07
CA ARG A 70 -1.78 -8.13 -1.10
C ARG A 70 -0.34 -7.99 -1.58
N ASN A 71 0.34 -9.11 -1.77
CA ASN A 71 1.77 -9.17 -2.12
C ASN A 71 1.99 -9.26 -3.62
N ALA A 72 0.98 -8.97 -4.43
CA ALA A 72 1.03 -9.03 -5.88
C ALA A 72 0.35 -7.81 -6.50
N LEU A 73 1.02 -7.19 -7.47
CA LEU A 73 0.48 -6.10 -8.27
C LEU A 73 -0.45 -6.59 -9.40
N THR A 74 -1.28 -7.58 -9.09
CA THR A 74 -2.28 -8.17 -9.98
C THR A 74 -3.65 -8.15 -9.31
N PRO A 75 -4.78 -8.12 -10.04
CA PRO A 75 -6.10 -8.20 -9.43
C PRO A 75 -6.29 -9.47 -8.62
N GLY A 76 -6.96 -9.38 -7.46
CA GLY A 76 -7.25 -10.54 -6.63
C GLY A 76 -7.69 -10.17 -5.22
N LEU A 77 -7.91 -11.21 -4.41
CA LEU A 77 -8.29 -11.06 -3.00
C LEU A 77 -7.10 -10.64 -2.14
N ALA A 78 -7.38 -10.24 -0.90
CA ALA A 78 -6.34 -10.05 0.12
C ALA A 78 -5.66 -11.37 0.44
N GLU A 79 -4.34 -11.32 0.59
CA GLU A 79 -3.49 -12.46 0.95
C GLU A 79 -3.18 -12.45 2.44
N ALA A 80 -3.21 -11.27 3.08
CA ALA A 80 -3.17 -11.13 4.52
C ALA A 80 -4.27 -10.17 5.02
N THR A 81 -4.82 -10.47 6.19
CA THR A 81 -5.81 -9.63 6.88
C THR A 81 -5.33 -9.36 8.30
N VAL A 82 -5.17 -8.10 8.67
CA VAL A 82 -4.63 -7.69 9.96
C VAL A 82 -5.61 -6.73 10.65
N PRO A 83 -6.32 -7.14 11.71
CA PRO A 83 -7.14 -6.23 12.51
C PRO A 83 -6.23 -5.37 13.38
N PHE A 84 -6.06 -4.10 13.02
CA PHE A 84 -5.19 -3.17 13.74
C PHE A 84 -5.71 -1.73 13.60
N GLY A 85 -6.74 -1.40 14.36
CA GLY A 85 -7.34 -0.05 14.43
C GLY A 85 -8.85 -0.11 14.68
N ASP A 86 -9.49 1.06 14.82
CA ASP A 86 -10.94 1.22 14.87
C ASP A 86 -11.47 2.04 13.69
N VAL A 87 -12.80 2.09 13.54
CA VAL A 87 -13.47 2.97 12.58
C VAL A 87 -13.07 4.43 12.85
N GLY A 88 -12.56 5.11 11.82
CA GLY A 88 -12.15 6.51 11.89
C GLY A 88 -10.65 6.72 12.07
N ASP A 89 -9.89 5.65 12.37
CA ASP A 89 -8.44 5.72 12.38
C ASP A 89 -7.89 5.91 10.96
N ARG A 90 -6.77 6.62 10.86
CA ARG A 90 -6.04 6.78 9.60
C ARG A 90 -4.87 5.82 9.56
N PRO A 91 -4.73 4.98 8.52
CA PRO A 91 -3.62 4.06 8.42
C PRO A 91 -2.32 4.84 8.26
N LEU A 92 -1.29 4.35 8.91
CA LEU A 92 0.09 4.76 8.75
C LEU A 92 0.88 3.51 8.38
N VAL A 93 1.56 3.52 7.24
CA VAL A 93 2.47 2.45 6.88
C VAL A 93 3.87 3.02 6.84
N ALA A 94 4.81 2.32 7.47
CA ALA A 94 6.22 2.63 7.31
C ALA A 94 7.06 1.35 7.47
N ALA A 95 8.25 1.35 6.87
CA ALA A 95 9.30 0.43 7.21
C ALA A 95 9.95 0.88 8.53
N TRP A 96 9.43 0.41 9.67
CA TRP A 96 9.95 0.77 10.99
C TRP A 96 11.25 0.03 11.36
N LYS A 97 11.70 -0.90 10.50
CA LYS A 97 12.97 -1.63 10.63
C LYS A 97 13.86 -1.36 9.41
N ALA A 98 15.17 -1.28 9.66
CA ALA A 98 16.18 -0.96 8.65
C ALA A 98 16.27 -1.99 7.50
N ARG A 99 15.83 -3.24 7.72
CA ARG A 99 15.55 -4.28 6.72
C ARG A 99 14.51 -5.26 7.30
N GLY A 100 13.50 -5.61 6.51
CA GLY A 100 12.39 -6.49 6.90
C GLY A 100 11.04 -5.95 6.44
N PRO A 101 9.96 -6.73 6.57
CA PRO A 101 8.65 -6.34 6.07
C PRO A 101 8.18 -5.01 6.68
N SER A 102 7.58 -4.17 5.85
CA SER A 102 6.82 -2.99 6.24
C SER A 102 5.73 -3.39 7.23
N THR A 103 5.58 -2.59 8.30
CA THR A 103 4.57 -2.87 9.33
C THR A 103 3.49 -1.80 9.31
N VAL A 104 2.26 -2.25 9.44
CA VAL A 104 1.08 -1.39 9.53
C VAL A 104 0.95 -0.74 10.90
N GLY A 105 0.46 0.49 10.94
CA GLY A 105 0.15 1.27 12.13
C GLY A 105 -1.09 2.13 11.91
N VAL A 106 -1.64 2.71 12.97
CA VAL A 106 -2.78 3.64 12.88
C VAL A 106 -2.51 4.92 13.68
N SER A 107 -3.02 6.04 13.19
CA SER A 107 -3.00 7.33 13.90
C SER A 107 -4.43 7.75 14.26
N ARG A 108 -4.61 8.19 15.52
CA ARG A 108 -5.86 8.71 16.06
C ARG A 108 -5.65 10.15 16.51
N LYS A 109 -6.52 11.07 16.09
CA LYS A 109 -6.56 12.43 16.64
C LYS A 109 -7.49 12.42 17.87
N TYR A 110 -6.97 12.88 19.00
CA TYR A 110 -7.78 13.26 20.16
C TYR A 110 -8.35 14.66 19.95
#